data_AF-A0A2G9SU52-F1
#
_entry.id   AF-A0A2G9SU52-F1
#
_cell.length_a   1.000
_cell.length_b   1.000
_cell.length_c   1.000
_cell.angle_alpha   90.00
_cell.angle_beta   90.00
_cell.angle_gamma   90.00
#
_symmetry.space_group_name_H-M   'P 1'
#
loop_
_entity.id
_entity.type
_entity.pdbx_description
1 polymer ?
#
loop_
_entity_poly.entity_id
_entity_poly.type
_entity_poly.pdbx_seq_one_letter_code
_entity_poly.pdbx_strand_id
1 'polypeptide(L)'
;MRPNFQLWNERYHLDPYALTKSAILDLQTALLPEKQHAAKAVLFFLYTSGVAKEERLEIQAKTELIKAGEQIVLSADREKIIDEVEALIEKLSGQNVKIDEQHWKYESLRVAALLLHAPFDTVVMETMIDAVTLLLRWKSIPADASFILLWNLYEKALLPIYKRFFAVAEPDFWENYCALSLKVMGRYLHDAAMEYILYYEEPPGSQISVSHLERCAKLLDVALEACYLIHRLVPFITAEIDRHIYDFCTEVITKSNPQPLITYSYRLLDLSSEDFFITLPKEQINTLILKSISKLPKE
;
A
#
# COMPACT_ATOMS: atom_id res chain seq x y z
N MET A 1 14.41 2.31 0.26
CA MET A 1 13.32 1.79 1.10
C MET A 1 12.20 2.81 1.23
N ARG A 2 10.99 2.44 0.80
CA ARG A 2 9.79 3.29 0.81
C ARG A 2 9.30 3.59 2.23
N PRO A 3 8.61 4.71 2.47
CA PRO A 3 8.15 5.10 3.80
C PRO A 3 7.14 4.11 4.43
N ASN A 4 6.32 3.44 3.62
CA ASN A 4 5.30 2.50 4.14
C ASN A 4 5.95 1.31 4.86
N PHE A 5 7.08 0.82 4.36
CA PHE A 5 7.84 -0.27 4.97
C PHE A 5 8.44 0.08 6.34
N GLN A 6 8.58 1.36 6.67
CA GLN A 6 9.07 1.78 7.99
C GLN A 6 8.02 1.59 9.10
N LEU A 7 6.76 1.38 8.73
CA LEU A 7 5.64 1.10 9.65
C LEU A 7 5.44 -0.41 9.92
N TRP A 8 6.27 -1.26 9.33
CA TRP A 8 6.09 -2.71 9.39
C TRP A 8 6.56 -3.34 10.70
N ASN A 9 7.29 -2.59 11.52
CA ASN A 9 7.68 -3.00 12.88
C ASN A 9 6.49 -3.25 13.81
N GLU A 10 5.41 -2.51 13.66
CA GLU A 10 4.23 -2.64 14.51
C GLU A 10 3.18 -3.55 13.87
N ARG A 11 3.03 -3.47 12.54
CA ARG A 11 2.05 -4.27 11.79
C ARG A 11 2.45 -5.74 11.67
N TYR A 12 3.76 -5.99 11.55
CA TYR A 12 4.32 -7.30 11.25
C TYR A 12 5.49 -7.69 12.16
N HIS A 13 5.86 -6.88 13.16
CA HIS A 13 6.94 -7.17 14.12
C HIS A 13 8.34 -7.33 13.49
N LEU A 14 8.58 -6.63 12.38
CA LEU A 14 9.86 -6.67 11.66
C LEU A 14 10.79 -5.50 12.02
N ASP A 15 12.10 -5.68 11.89
CA ASP A 15 13.05 -4.57 11.99
C ASP A 15 12.91 -3.67 10.76
N PRO A 16 12.56 -2.37 10.90
CA PRO A 16 12.34 -1.48 9.76
C PRO A 16 13.64 -1.15 9.00
N TYR A 17 14.80 -1.52 9.52
CA TYR A 17 16.11 -1.37 8.85
C TYR A 17 16.66 -2.70 8.30
N ALA A 18 15.96 -3.82 8.52
CA ALA A 18 16.38 -5.14 8.11
C ALA A 18 15.17 -6.07 7.88
N LEU A 19 14.19 -5.60 7.13
CA LEU A 19 12.87 -6.24 6.98
C LEU A 19 12.97 -7.66 6.44
N THR A 20 13.78 -7.86 5.40
CA THR A 20 13.95 -9.18 4.77
C THR A 20 14.68 -10.12 5.73
N LYS A 21 15.68 -9.61 6.45
CA LYS A 21 16.44 -10.40 7.43
C LYS A 21 15.52 -10.84 8.59
N SER A 22 14.69 -9.94 9.11
CA SER A 22 13.69 -10.26 10.13
C SER A 22 12.69 -11.30 9.64
N ALA A 23 12.12 -11.11 8.44
CA ALA A 23 11.16 -12.06 7.87
C ALA A 23 11.77 -13.45 7.63
N ILE A 24 13.04 -13.53 7.23
CA ILE A 24 13.78 -14.80 7.13
C ILE A 24 13.92 -15.46 8.51
N LEU A 25 14.30 -14.70 9.53
CA LEU A 25 14.43 -15.23 10.89
C LEU A 25 13.08 -15.74 11.43
N ASP A 26 12.01 -14.99 11.23
CA ASP A 26 10.66 -15.39 11.64
C ASP A 26 10.23 -16.68 10.94
N LEU A 27 10.51 -16.82 9.64
CA LEU A 27 10.20 -18.04 8.89
C LEU A 27 10.99 -19.24 9.39
N GLN A 28 12.27 -19.06 9.74
CA GLN A 28 13.14 -20.13 10.24
C GLN A 28 12.81 -20.57 11.67
N THR A 29 12.24 -19.68 12.48
CA THR A 29 11.92 -19.93 13.89
C THR A 29 10.44 -20.24 14.13
N ALA A 30 9.58 -20.08 13.12
CA ALA A 30 8.16 -20.39 13.19
C ALA A 30 7.91 -21.90 13.38
N LEU A 31 7.43 -22.28 14.57
CA LEU A 31 7.07 -23.67 14.90
C LEU A 31 5.62 -24.04 14.57
N LEU A 32 4.74 -23.04 14.43
CA LEU A 32 3.31 -23.24 14.18
C LEU A 32 2.99 -23.00 12.69
N PRO A 33 2.11 -23.80 12.06
CA PRO A 33 1.76 -23.65 10.64
C PRO A 33 1.27 -22.25 10.26
N GLU A 34 0.47 -21.61 11.12
CA GLU A 34 -0.07 -20.27 10.89
C GLU A 34 1.04 -19.19 10.88
N LYS A 35 1.99 -19.30 11.83
CA LYS A 35 3.15 -18.40 11.89
C LYS A 35 4.08 -18.60 10.69
N GLN A 36 4.25 -19.85 10.27
CA GLN A 36 5.04 -20.17 9.08
C GLN A 36 4.38 -19.61 7.82
N HIS A 37 3.06 -19.74 7.69
CA HIS A 37 2.29 -19.16 6.60
C HIS A 37 2.41 -17.63 6.57
N ALA A 38 2.24 -16.97 7.71
CA ALA A 38 2.39 -15.52 7.85
C ALA A 38 3.79 -15.02 7.44
N ALA A 39 4.84 -15.62 8.02
CA ALA A 39 6.22 -15.26 7.72
C ALA A 39 6.57 -15.51 6.24
N LYS A 40 6.05 -16.60 5.66
CA LYS A 40 6.22 -16.93 4.24
C LYS A 40 5.56 -15.88 3.34
N ALA A 41 4.32 -15.47 3.63
CA ALA A 41 3.61 -14.45 2.85
C ALA A 41 4.33 -13.09 2.92
N VAL A 42 4.79 -12.68 4.10
CA VAL A 42 5.59 -11.47 4.31
C VAL A 42 6.89 -11.53 3.51
N LEU A 43 7.67 -12.61 3.65
CA LEU A 43 8.94 -12.75 2.94
C LEU A 43 8.75 -12.76 1.42
N PHE A 44 7.68 -13.41 0.93
CA PHE A 44 7.37 -13.44 -0.50
C PHE A 44 7.03 -12.05 -1.03
N PHE A 45 6.26 -11.27 -0.27
CA PHE A 45 5.96 -9.88 -0.63
C PHE A 45 7.21 -9.00 -0.61
N LEU A 46 8.07 -9.10 0.40
CA LEU A 46 9.34 -8.34 0.47
C LEU A 46 10.30 -8.73 -0.67
N TYR A 47 10.30 -10.01 -1.07
CA TYR A 47 11.07 -10.50 -2.22
C TYR A 47 10.58 -9.86 -3.53
N THR A 48 9.28 -9.94 -3.80
CA THR A 48 8.68 -9.50 -5.07
C THR A 48 8.53 -7.99 -5.21
N SER A 49 8.36 -7.27 -4.10
CA SER A 49 8.36 -5.80 -4.07
C SER A 49 9.76 -5.18 -4.20
N GLY A 50 10.82 -5.99 -4.22
CA GLY A 50 12.20 -5.55 -4.42
C GLY A 50 12.95 -5.15 -3.15
N VAL A 51 12.33 -5.20 -1.96
CA VAL A 51 12.98 -4.89 -0.68
C VAL A 51 14.17 -5.83 -0.42
N ALA A 52 13.99 -7.13 -0.69
CA ALA A 52 15.07 -8.11 -0.55
C ALA A 52 16.29 -7.78 -1.43
N LYS A 53 16.05 -7.17 -2.60
CA LYS A 53 17.12 -6.73 -3.49
C LYS A 53 17.82 -5.48 -2.95
N GLU A 54 17.08 -4.51 -2.43
CA GLU A 54 17.67 -3.33 -1.76
C GLU A 54 18.56 -3.73 -0.58
N GLU A 55 18.14 -4.74 0.20
CA GLU A 55 18.89 -5.26 1.34
C GLU A 55 20.01 -6.26 0.95
N ARG A 56 20.18 -6.55 -0.35
CA ARG A 56 21.15 -7.55 -0.88
C ARG A 56 20.93 -8.97 -0.36
N LEU A 57 19.68 -9.32 -0.04
CA LEU A 57 19.25 -10.61 0.48
C LEU A 57 18.37 -11.40 -0.50
N GLU A 58 18.23 -10.93 -1.75
CA GLU A 58 17.36 -11.54 -2.78
C GLU A 58 17.56 -13.05 -2.95
N ILE A 59 18.81 -13.50 -3.07
CA ILE A 59 19.13 -14.94 -3.25
C ILE A 59 18.76 -15.74 -1.99
N GLN A 60 19.01 -15.17 -0.81
CA GLN A 60 18.68 -15.82 0.46
C GLN A 60 17.17 -15.90 0.65
N ALA A 61 16.44 -14.80 0.42
CA ALA A 61 14.98 -14.75 0.49
C ALA A 61 14.35 -15.78 -0.44
N LYS A 62 14.79 -15.84 -1.70
CA LYS A 62 14.33 -16.85 -2.67
C LYS A 62 14.59 -18.28 -2.18
N THR A 63 15.78 -18.54 -1.63
CA THR A 63 16.16 -19.86 -1.13
C THR A 63 15.27 -20.29 0.04
N GLU A 64 15.01 -19.40 1.00
CA GLU A 64 14.16 -19.70 2.14
C GLU A 64 12.69 -19.89 1.74
N LEU A 65 12.20 -19.13 0.75
CA LEU A 65 10.87 -19.33 0.18
C LEU A 65 10.71 -20.72 -0.46
N ILE A 66 11.70 -21.18 -1.23
CA ILE A 66 11.71 -22.52 -1.84
C ILE A 66 11.70 -23.59 -0.75
N LYS A 67 12.53 -23.45 0.29
CA LYS A 67 12.55 -24.38 1.44
C LYS A 67 11.22 -24.44 2.16
N ALA A 68 10.53 -23.30 2.27
CA ALA A 68 9.19 -23.18 2.86
C ALA A 68 8.05 -23.62 1.91
N GLY A 69 8.38 -24.18 0.74
CA GLY A 69 7.40 -24.74 -0.19
C GLY A 69 6.77 -23.74 -1.16
N GLU A 70 7.21 -22.48 -1.20
CA GLU A 70 6.72 -21.48 -2.15
C GLU A 70 7.41 -21.65 -3.51
N GLN A 71 7.11 -22.74 -4.21
CA GLN A 71 7.75 -23.09 -5.49
C GLN A 71 7.41 -22.13 -6.63
N ILE A 72 6.36 -21.33 -6.48
CA ILE A 72 5.94 -20.36 -7.49
C ILE A 72 7.03 -19.33 -7.80
N VAL A 73 7.95 -19.05 -6.86
CA VAL A 73 9.11 -18.16 -7.06
C VAL A 73 10.11 -18.66 -8.11
N LEU A 74 10.02 -19.94 -8.50
CA LEU A 74 10.79 -20.55 -9.58
C LEU A 74 10.04 -20.54 -10.92
N SER A 75 8.73 -20.33 -10.88
CA SER A 75 7.87 -20.33 -12.06
C SER A 75 7.87 -18.97 -12.73
N ALA A 76 7.85 -18.96 -14.05
CA ALA A 76 7.44 -17.82 -14.86
C ALA A 76 6.15 -18.15 -15.65
N ASP A 77 5.43 -19.19 -15.23
CA ASP A 77 4.16 -19.58 -15.82
C ASP A 77 3.06 -18.62 -15.34
N ARG A 78 2.67 -17.71 -16.24
CA ARG A 78 1.66 -16.68 -15.99
C ARG A 78 0.28 -17.28 -15.68
N GLU A 79 -0.12 -18.34 -16.37
CA GLU A 79 -1.46 -18.94 -16.17
C GLU A 79 -1.56 -19.60 -14.80
N LYS A 80 -0.55 -20.40 -14.44
CA LYS A 80 -0.46 -21.00 -13.11
C LYS A 80 -0.49 -19.97 -11.96
N ILE A 81 0.16 -18.82 -12.14
CA ILE A 81 0.16 -17.75 -11.13
C ILE A 81 -1.23 -17.12 -11.01
N ILE A 82 -1.90 -16.86 -12.15
CA ILE A 82 -3.24 -16.29 -12.16
C ILE A 82 -4.26 -17.26 -11.55
N ASP A 83 -4.21 -18.56 -11.88
CA ASP A 83 -5.07 -19.58 -11.25
C ASP A 83 -4.94 -19.57 -9.73
N GLU A 84 -3.71 -19.41 -9.22
CA GLU A 84 -3.45 -19.36 -7.78
C GLU A 84 -3.96 -18.05 -7.16
N VAL A 85 -3.83 -16.92 -7.87
CA VAL A 85 -4.40 -15.63 -7.46
C VAL A 85 -5.93 -15.71 -7.42
N GLU A 86 -6.57 -16.24 -8.46
CA GLU A 86 -8.03 -16.39 -8.53
C GLU A 86 -8.55 -17.26 -7.39
N ALA A 87 -7.89 -18.39 -7.10
CA ALA A 87 -8.27 -19.24 -5.98
C ALA A 87 -8.14 -18.54 -4.61
N LEU A 88 -7.16 -17.64 -4.44
CA LEU A 88 -7.01 -16.82 -3.24
C LEU A 88 -8.06 -15.71 -3.17
N ILE A 89 -8.33 -15.04 -4.29
CA ILE A 89 -9.37 -14.01 -4.42
C ILE A 89 -10.75 -14.61 -4.16
N GLU A 90 -11.04 -15.81 -4.65
CA GLU A 90 -12.30 -16.52 -4.38
C GLU A 90 -12.46 -16.78 -2.88
N LYS A 91 -11.40 -17.30 -2.23
CA LYS A 91 -11.37 -17.51 -0.77
C LYS A 91 -11.61 -16.20 0.00
N LEU A 92 -10.98 -15.11 -0.44
CA LEU A 92 -11.21 -13.78 0.11
C LEU A 92 -12.70 -13.41 -0.11
N SER A 93 -13.23 -13.51 -1.32
CA SER A 93 -14.61 -13.11 -1.64
C SER A 93 -15.70 -13.89 -0.91
N GLY A 94 -15.47 -15.16 -0.55
CA GLY A 94 -16.45 -16.09 0.03
C GLY A 94 -16.71 -15.95 1.53
N GLN A 95 -16.53 -14.77 2.13
CA GLN A 95 -16.60 -14.60 3.58
C GLN A 95 -17.95 -15.03 4.20
N ASN A 96 -17.93 -16.17 4.89
CA ASN A 96 -18.66 -16.33 6.14
C ASN A 96 -17.77 -15.82 7.28
N VAL A 97 -18.32 -14.91 8.10
CA VAL A 97 -17.69 -14.01 9.09
C VAL A 97 -17.04 -14.73 10.29
N LYS A 98 -16.26 -15.80 10.09
CA LYS A 98 -15.63 -16.58 11.17
C LYS A 98 -14.12 -16.80 11.03
N ILE A 99 -13.50 -16.33 9.95
CA ILE A 99 -12.04 -16.43 9.78
C ILE A 99 -11.39 -15.16 10.35
N ASP A 100 -10.41 -15.34 11.23
CA ASP A 100 -9.64 -14.32 11.94
C ASP A 100 -9.07 -13.26 10.98
N GLU A 101 -9.23 -11.98 11.32
CA GLU A 101 -8.71 -10.82 10.59
C GLU A 101 -7.21 -10.93 10.32
N GLN A 102 -6.46 -11.60 11.21
CA GLN A 102 -5.04 -11.83 11.03
C GLN A 102 -4.70 -12.76 9.87
N HIS A 103 -5.58 -13.68 9.47
CA HIS A 103 -5.32 -14.56 8.33
C HIS A 103 -5.42 -13.77 7.02
N TRP A 104 -6.42 -12.90 6.91
CA TRP A 104 -6.71 -12.14 5.69
C TRP A 104 -5.63 -11.13 5.32
N LYS A 105 -4.98 -10.51 6.30
CA LYS A 105 -3.87 -9.58 6.01
C LYS A 105 -2.71 -10.30 5.30
N TYR A 106 -2.39 -11.55 5.65
CA TYR A 106 -1.29 -12.28 5.02
C TYR A 106 -1.66 -12.83 3.64
N GLU A 107 -2.90 -13.28 3.46
CA GLU A 107 -3.38 -13.68 2.14
C GLU A 107 -3.39 -12.49 1.16
N SER A 108 -3.71 -11.28 1.63
CA SER A 108 -3.60 -10.07 0.79
C SER A 108 -2.17 -9.79 0.33
N LEU A 109 -1.18 -9.99 1.21
CA LEU A 109 0.24 -9.86 0.85
C LEU A 109 0.66 -10.94 -0.14
N ARG A 110 0.17 -12.17 0.04
CA ARG A 110 0.45 -13.28 -0.86
C ARG A 110 -0.11 -13.05 -2.26
N VAL A 111 -1.37 -12.58 -2.37
CA VAL A 111 -2.00 -12.20 -3.65
C VAL A 111 -1.16 -11.15 -4.35
N ALA A 112 -0.79 -10.07 -3.65
CA ALA A 112 0.03 -9.03 -4.24
C ALA A 112 1.42 -9.54 -4.65
N ALA A 113 2.05 -10.40 -3.84
CA ALA A 113 3.34 -11.00 -4.17
C ALA A 113 3.29 -11.85 -5.45
N LEU A 114 2.26 -12.68 -5.59
CA LEU A 114 2.02 -13.48 -6.80
C LEU A 114 1.89 -12.60 -8.04
N LEU A 115 1.07 -11.54 -7.97
CA LEU A 115 0.87 -10.61 -9.07
C LEU A 115 2.15 -9.84 -9.43
N LEU A 116 2.93 -9.41 -8.44
CA LEU A 116 4.23 -8.75 -8.66
C LEU A 116 5.27 -9.69 -9.28
N HIS A 117 5.17 -11.00 -8.99
CA HIS A 117 6.03 -12.04 -9.55
C HIS A 117 5.63 -12.45 -10.97
N ALA A 118 4.34 -12.31 -11.32
CA ALA A 118 3.82 -12.72 -12.61
C ALA A 118 4.50 -11.99 -13.79
N PRO A 119 4.78 -12.68 -14.91
CA PRO A 119 5.20 -12.01 -16.13
C PRO A 119 4.14 -11.00 -16.57
N PHE A 120 4.55 -9.73 -16.67
CA PHE A 120 3.61 -8.64 -16.96
C PHE A 120 3.00 -8.74 -18.36
N ASP A 121 1.66 -8.78 -18.41
CA ASP A 121 0.83 -8.67 -19.61
C ASP A 121 -0.49 -7.94 -19.28
N THR A 122 -1.39 -7.81 -20.26
CA THR A 122 -2.69 -7.15 -20.07
C THR A 122 -3.56 -7.86 -19.03
N VAL A 123 -3.53 -9.20 -18.97
CA VAL A 123 -4.31 -9.98 -17.99
C VAL A 123 -3.82 -9.70 -16.59
N VAL A 124 -2.50 -9.82 -16.34
CA VAL A 124 -1.91 -9.51 -15.04
C VAL A 124 -2.23 -8.07 -14.62
N MET A 125 -2.15 -7.12 -15.55
CA MET A 125 -2.46 -5.72 -15.29
C MET A 125 -3.92 -5.51 -14.84
N GLU A 126 -4.88 -6.13 -15.52
CA GLU A 126 -6.31 -6.08 -15.16
C GLU A 126 -6.54 -6.80 -13.82
N THR A 127 -5.97 -7.99 -13.61
CA THR A 127 -6.07 -8.72 -12.35
C THR A 127 -5.47 -7.94 -11.18
N MET A 128 -4.42 -7.13 -11.40
CA MET A 128 -3.90 -6.22 -10.37
C MET A 128 -4.94 -5.19 -9.95
N ILE A 129 -5.67 -4.58 -10.90
CA ILE A 129 -6.73 -3.61 -10.60
C ILE A 129 -7.90 -4.26 -9.87
N ASP A 130 -8.30 -5.47 -10.29
CA ASP A 130 -9.37 -6.22 -9.63
C ASP A 130 -9.00 -6.61 -8.20
N ALA A 131 -7.77 -7.10 -8.01
CA ALA A 131 -7.25 -7.42 -6.67
C ALA A 131 -7.22 -6.18 -5.78
N VAL A 132 -6.71 -5.04 -6.27
CA VAL A 132 -6.73 -3.77 -5.52
C VAL A 132 -8.17 -3.37 -5.15
N THR A 133 -9.11 -3.47 -6.10
CA THR A 133 -10.52 -3.17 -5.86
C THR A 133 -11.10 -4.05 -4.75
N LEU A 134 -10.82 -5.35 -4.77
CA LEU A 134 -11.29 -6.27 -3.74
C LEU A 134 -10.67 -5.95 -2.37
N LEU A 135 -9.34 -5.82 -2.30
CA LEU A 135 -8.62 -5.57 -1.04
C LEU A 135 -9.06 -4.26 -0.38
N LEU A 136 -9.33 -3.22 -1.18
CA LEU A 136 -9.81 -1.93 -0.68
C LEU A 136 -11.26 -1.93 -0.19
N ARG A 137 -12.07 -2.97 -0.45
CA ARG A 137 -13.38 -3.10 0.19
C ARG A 137 -13.28 -3.43 1.68
N TRP A 138 -12.15 -3.97 2.12
CA TRP A 138 -12.01 -4.58 3.45
C TRP A 138 -11.27 -3.64 4.38
N LYS A 139 -11.96 -3.00 5.31
CA LYS A 139 -11.34 -1.98 6.18
C LYS A 139 -10.23 -2.54 7.06
N SER A 140 -10.30 -3.82 7.42
CA SER A 140 -9.31 -4.52 8.26
C SER A 140 -8.02 -4.92 7.54
N ILE A 141 -8.00 -4.91 6.20
CA ILE A 141 -6.79 -5.22 5.42
C ILE A 141 -5.96 -3.93 5.25
N PRO A 142 -4.65 -3.94 5.61
CA PRO A 142 -3.76 -2.82 5.37
C PRO A 142 -3.67 -2.46 3.88
N ALA A 143 -3.58 -1.17 3.57
CA ALA A 143 -3.50 -0.67 2.19
C ALA A 143 -2.15 -0.96 1.50
N ASP A 144 -1.15 -1.52 2.19
CA ASP A 144 0.21 -1.75 1.68
C ASP A 144 0.24 -2.61 0.41
N ALA A 145 -0.51 -3.71 0.38
CA ALA A 145 -0.59 -4.57 -0.80
C ALA A 145 -1.16 -3.79 -1.99
N SER A 146 -2.24 -3.04 -1.78
CA SER A 146 -2.89 -2.22 -2.80
C SER A 146 -1.98 -1.11 -3.31
N PHE A 147 -1.30 -0.40 -2.41
CA PHE A 147 -0.37 0.66 -2.73
C PHE A 147 0.79 0.17 -3.60
N ILE A 148 1.42 -0.95 -3.23
CA ILE A 148 2.56 -1.50 -3.98
C ILE A 148 2.14 -2.00 -5.37
N LEU A 149 0.95 -2.60 -5.51
CA LEU A 149 0.41 -3.00 -6.81
C LEU A 149 0.17 -1.79 -7.73
N LEU A 150 -0.51 -0.75 -7.23
CA LEU A 150 -0.72 0.48 -7.99
C LEU A 150 0.61 1.14 -8.36
N TRP A 151 1.55 1.19 -7.43
CA TRP A 151 2.88 1.74 -7.72
C TRP A 151 3.61 0.95 -8.81
N ASN A 152 3.54 -0.39 -8.76
CA ASN A 152 4.15 -1.25 -9.77
C ASN A 152 3.59 -0.95 -11.16
N LEU A 153 2.26 -0.88 -11.29
CA LEU A 153 1.58 -0.50 -12.54
C LEU A 153 2.08 0.83 -13.09
N TYR A 154 2.20 1.85 -12.23
CA TYR A 154 2.76 3.14 -12.63
C TYR A 154 4.21 3.01 -13.14
N GLU A 155 5.09 2.30 -12.43
CA GLU A 155 6.46 2.07 -12.88
C GLU A 155 6.52 1.33 -14.23
N LYS A 156 5.64 0.35 -14.44
CA LYS A 156 5.53 -0.37 -15.72
C LYS A 156 5.06 0.57 -16.84
N ALA A 157 4.12 1.47 -16.58
CA ALA A 157 3.62 2.42 -17.56
C ALA A 157 4.69 3.39 -18.08
N LEU A 158 5.70 3.71 -17.25
CA LEU A 158 6.82 4.56 -17.65
C LEU A 158 7.82 3.86 -18.60
N LEU A 159 7.83 2.52 -18.64
CA LEU A 159 8.83 1.76 -19.38
C LEU A 159 8.36 1.47 -20.81
N PRO A 160 9.16 1.79 -21.86
CA PRO A 160 8.77 1.61 -23.26
C PRO A 160 8.32 0.18 -23.61
N ILE A 161 8.95 -0.83 -23.00
CA ILE A 161 8.68 -2.25 -23.26
C ILE A 161 7.26 -2.68 -22.89
N TYR A 162 6.57 -1.95 -22.00
CA TYR A 162 5.23 -2.30 -21.54
C TYR A 162 4.12 -1.44 -22.16
N LYS A 163 4.46 -0.38 -22.93
CA LYS A 163 3.49 0.56 -23.52
C LYS A 163 2.36 -0.13 -24.30
N ARG A 164 2.66 -1.23 -24.99
CA ARG A 164 1.67 -1.98 -25.76
C ARG A 164 0.55 -2.56 -24.90
N PHE A 165 0.83 -2.93 -23.65
CA PHE A 165 -0.18 -3.53 -22.77
C PHE A 165 -1.15 -2.47 -22.28
N PHE A 166 -0.64 -1.31 -21.88
CA PHE A 166 -1.46 -0.15 -21.49
C PHE A 166 -2.26 0.46 -22.65
N ALA A 167 -1.76 0.36 -23.90
CA ALA A 167 -2.49 0.82 -25.08
C ALA A 167 -3.70 -0.07 -25.43
N VAL A 168 -3.72 -1.32 -24.94
CA VAL A 168 -4.80 -2.30 -25.14
C VAL A 168 -5.76 -2.32 -23.95
N ALA A 169 -5.41 -1.65 -22.84
CA ALA A 169 -6.26 -1.53 -21.67
C ALA A 169 -7.61 -0.90 -22.01
N GLU A 170 -8.64 -1.25 -21.23
CA GLU A 170 -9.96 -0.63 -21.37
C GLU A 170 -9.89 0.90 -21.25
N PRO A 171 -10.76 1.65 -21.95
CA PRO A 171 -10.70 3.11 -21.96
C PRO A 171 -10.79 3.77 -20.57
N ASP A 172 -11.46 3.11 -19.62
CA ASP A 172 -11.66 3.54 -18.23
C ASP A 172 -10.58 3.00 -17.28
N PHE A 173 -9.60 2.23 -17.75
CA PHE A 173 -8.53 1.66 -16.92
C PHE A 173 -7.84 2.73 -16.06
N TRP A 174 -7.49 3.87 -16.65
CA TRP A 174 -6.81 4.96 -15.94
C TRP A 174 -7.73 5.68 -14.96
N GLU A 175 -9.03 5.78 -15.26
CA GLU A 175 -10.04 6.28 -14.33
C GLU A 175 -10.13 5.37 -13.10
N ASN A 176 -10.26 4.05 -13.32
CA ASN A 176 -10.27 3.04 -12.25
C ASN A 176 -8.98 3.07 -11.43
N TYR A 177 -7.81 3.14 -12.08
CA TYR A 177 -6.53 3.28 -11.39
C TYR A 177 -6.49 4.51 -10.46
N CYS A 178 -6.96 5.67 -10.95
CA CYS A 178 -6.96 6.91 -10.18
C CYS A 178 -7.92 6.84 -9.00
N ALA A 179 -9.13 6.31 -9.21
CA ALA A 179 -10.10 6.10 -8.15
C ALA A 179 -9.56 5.18 -7.03
N LEU A 180 -8.84 4.12 -7.41
CA LEU A 180 -8.21 3.21 -6.44
C LEU A 180 -7.02 3.86 -5.72
N SER A 181 -6.21 4.64 -6.42
CA SER A 181 -5.11 5.41 -5.83
C SER A 181 -5.62 6.43 -4.80
N LEU A 182 -6.73 7.10 -5.10
CA LEU A 182 -7.40 8.01 -4.17
C LEU A 182 -7.91 7.28 -2.93
N LYS A 183 -8.49 6.09 -3.09
CA LYS A 183 -8.92 5.25 -1.96
C LYS A 183 -7.75 4.80 -1.09
N VAL A 184 -6.62 4.40 -1.69
CA VAL A 184 -5.38 4.06 -0.96
C VAL A 184 -4.87 5.27 -0.18
N MET A 185 -4.77 6.43 -0.82
CA MET A 185 -4.39 7.68 -0.16
C MET A 185 -5.31 7.99 1.01
N GLY A 186 -6.63 7.91 0.81
CA GLY A 186 -7.64 8.15 1.83
C GLY A 186 -7.48 7.24 3.05
N ARG A 187 -7.14 5.96 2.85
CA ARG A 187 -6.86 5.03 3.96
C ARG A 187 -5.63 5.43 4.77
N TYR A 188 -4.52 5.80 4.11
CA TYR A 188 -3.33 6.26 4.83
C TYR A 188 -3.57 7.58 5.57
N LEU A 189 -4.36 8.49 5.01
CA LEU A 189 -4.76 9.73 5.68
C LEU A 189 -5.63 9.46 6.90
N HIS A 190 -6.58 8.54 6.80
CA HIS A 190 -7.39 8.10 7.93
C HIS A 190 -6.50 7.52 9.04
N ASP A 191 -5.61 6.58 8.71
CA ASP A 191 -4.68 5.98 9.68
C ASP A 191 -3.80 7.07 10.33
N ALA A 192 -3.30 8.04 9.55
CA ALA A 192 -2.50 9.14 10.07
C ALA A 192 -3.27 10.01 11.07
N ALA A 193 -4.56 10.27 10.79
CA ALA A 193 -5.42 11.01 11.67
C ALA A 193 -5.68 10.25 12.98
N MET A 194 -5.89 8.93 12.92
CA MET A 194 -6.06 8.10 14.11
C MET A 194 -4.81 8.09 14.99
N GLU A 195 -3.63 7.93 14.40
CA GLU A 195 -2.36 8.03 15.15
C GLU A 195 -2.19 9.38 15.83
N TYR A 196 -2.60 10.45 15.16
CA TYR A 196 -2.55 11.78 15.74
C TYR A 196 -3.54 11.95 16.90
N ILE A 197 -4.75 11.38 16.81
CA ILE A 197 -5.70 11.40 17.94
C ILE A 197 -5.09 10.70 19.16
N LEU A 198 -4.53 9.50 18.96
CA LEU A 198 -3.86 8.74 20.03
C LEU A 198 -2.70 9.52 20.66
N TYR A 199 -1.91 10.25 19.86
CA TYR A 199 -0.86 11.12 20.39
C TYR A 199 -1.38 12.16 21.41
N TYR A 200 -2.56 12.74 21.20
CA TYR A 200 -3.16 13.73 22.12
C TYR A 200 -3.79 13.12 23.38
N GLU A 201 -4.17 11.86 23.33
CA GLU A 201 -4.71 11.14 24.48
C GLU A 201 -3.60 10.72 25.46
N GLU A 202 -2.36 10.63 24.99
CA GLU A 202 -1.20 10.22 25.76
C GLU A 202 -0.54 11.37 26.55
N PRO A 203 0.12 11.09 27.69
CA PRO A 203 0.87 12.09 28.43
C PRO A 203 1.97 12.74 27.58
N PRO A 204 2.12 14.09 27.59
CA PRO A 204 3.11 14.78 26.77
C PRO A 204 4.54 14.29 27.04
N GLY A 205 5.26 13.96 25.97
CA GLY A 205 6.67 13.55 26.06
C GLY A 205 6.88 12.10 26.50
N SER A 206 5.81 11.32 26.66
CA SER A 206 5.94 9.87 26.82
C SER A 206 6.53 9.25 25.54
N GLN A 207 7.28 8.16 25.67
CA GLN A 207 7.80 7.42 24.51
C GLN A 207 6.68 6.96 23.56
N ILE A 208 5.50 6.65 24.11
CA ILE A 208 4.30 6.25 23.37
C ILE A 208 3.78 7.42 22.53
N SER A 209 3.67 8.62 23.12
CA SER A 209 3.26 9.83 22.41
C SER A 209 4.22 10.15 21.24
N VAL A 210 5.54 10.06 21.46
CA VAL A 210 6.54 10.28 20.40
C VAL A 210 6.36 9.27 19.26
N SER A 211 6.10 8.00 19.59
CA SER A 211 5.84 6.96 18.60
C SER A 211 4.63 7.27 17.73
N HIS A 212 3.48 7.63 18.33
CA HIS A 212 2.28 8.00 17.58
C HIS A 212 2.51 9.17 16.61
N LEU A 213 3.25 10.19 17.04
CA LEU A 213 3.59 11.33 16.18
C LEU A 213 4.52 10.95 15.03
N GLU A 214 5.52 10.09 15.27
CA GLU A 214 6.40 9.57 14.22
C GLU A 214 5.63 8.74 13.20
N ARG A 215 4.71 7.88 13.66
CA ARG A 215 3.84 7.06 12.81
C ARG A 215 2.93 7.93 11.94
N CYS A 216 2.29 8.93 12.54
CA CYS A 216 1.49 9.92 11.83
C CYS A 216 2.29 10.56 10.68
N ALA A 217 3.52 11.01 10.95
CA ALA A 217 4.38 11.59 9.93
C ALA A 217 4.69 10.63 8.77
N LYS A 218 4.91 9.35 9.07
CA LYS A 218 5.17 8.32 8.04
C LYS A 218 3.94 8.00 7.22
N LEU A 219 2.78 7.88 7.84
CA LEU A 219 1.52 7.67 7.13
C LEU A 219 1.19 8.83 6.19
N LEU A 220 1.51 10.07 6.60
CA LEU A 220 1.44 11.25 5.73
C LEU A 220 2.45 11.20 4.57
N ASP A 221 3.71 10.78 4.82
CA ASP A 221 4.71 10.56 3.75
C ASP A 221 4.14 9.58 2.68
N VAL A 222 3.52 8.47 3.10
CA VAL A 222 2.93 7.47 2.18
C VAL A 222 1.69 7.99 1.44
N ALA A 223 0.81 8.72 2.13
CA ALA A 223 -0.35 9.33 1.49
C ALA A 223 0.07 10.30 0.37
N LEU A 224 1.16 11.03 0.57
CA LEU A 224 1.71 11.91 -0.45
C LEU A 224 2.34 11.14 -1.62
N GLU A 225 2.96 9.99 -1.38
CA GLU A 225 3.40 9.08 -2.45
C GLU A 225 2.21 8.57 -3.28
N ALA A 226 1.10 8.19 -2.64
CA ALA A 226 -0.13 7.81 -3.34
C ALA A 226 -0.73 8.98 -4.12
N CYS A 227 -0.65 10.20 -3.58
CA CYS A 227 -1.06 11.41 -4.28
C CYS A 227 -0.19 11.66 -5.53
N TYR A 228 1.13 11.50 -5.41
CA TYR A 228 2.06 11.61 -6.54
C TYR A 228 1.68 10.68 -7.71
N LEU A 229 1.25 9.44 -7.43
CA LEU A 229 0.77 8.52 -8.47
C LEU A 229 -0.39 9.12 -9.29
N ILE A 230 -1.35 9.75 -8.62
CA ILE A 230 -2.49 10.42 -9.26
C ILE A 230 -2.00 11.60 -10.10
N HIS A 231 -1.14 12.45 -9.54
CA HIS A 231 -0.60 13.63 -10.23
C HIS A 231 0.15 13.29 -11.53
N ARG A 232 0.88 12.18 -11.53
CA ARG A 232 1.65 11.77 -12.71
C ARG A 232 0.80 11.16 -13.80
N LEU A 233 -0.45 10.81 -13.50
CA LEU A 233 -1.38 10.22 -14.44
C LEU A 233 -2.39 11.19 -15.04
N VAL A 234 -2.39 12.45 -14.60
CA VAL A 234 -3.23 13.54 -15.13
C VAL A 234 -3.22 13.63 -16.66
N PRO A 235 -2.10 13.45 -17.38
CA PRO A 235 -2.12 13.48 -18.83
C PRO A 235 -2.94 12.37 -19.48
N PHE A 236 -3.21 11.27 -18.76
CA PHE A 236 -4.00 10.13 -19.20
C PHE A 236 -5.47 10.22 -18.78
N ILE A 237 -5.82 11.17 -17.90
CA ILE A 237 -7.18 11.37 -17.39
C ILE A 237 -7.93 12.37 -18.28
N THR A 238 -9.01 11.89 -18.90
CA THR A 238 -9.85 12.71 -19.79
C THR A 238 -11.16 13.16 -19.13
N ALA A 239 -11.56 12.57 -17.99
CA ALA A 239 -12.78 12.89 -17.26
C ALA A 239 -12.65 14.12 -16.35
N GLU A 240 -13.71 14.92 -16.25
CA GLU A 240 -13.74 16.22 -15.57
C GLU A 240 -13.85 16.10 -14.03
N ILE A 241 -14.51 15.07 -13.51
CA ILE A 241 -14.64 14.80 -12.07
C ILE A 241 -13.28 14.51 -11.43
N ASP A 242 -12.44 13.72 -12.12
CA ASP A 242 -11.10 13.38 -11.65
C ASP A 242 -10.16 14.58 -11.67
N ARG A 243 -10.36 15.54 -12.59
CA ARG A 243 -9.65 16.82 -12.58
C ARG A 243 -10.00 17.66 -11.36
N HIS A 244 -11.26 17.65 -10.91
CA HIS A 244 -11.64 18.38 -9.69
C HIS A 244 -11.08 17.74 -8.41
N ILE A 245 -11.02 16.41 -8.34
CA ILE A 245 -10.38 15.71 -7.21
C ILE A 245 -8.86 15.92 -7.25
N TYR A 246 -8.26 15.91 -8.45
CA TYR A 246 -6.87 16.28 -8.68
C TYR A 246 -6.56 17.72 -8.25
N ASP A 247 -7.37 18.70 -8.67
CA ASP A 247 -7.22 20.10 -8.30
C ASP A 247 -7.36 20.28 -6.78
N PHE A 248 -8.27 19.54 -6.16
CA PHE A 248 -8.45 19.50 -4.71
C PHE A 248 -7.22 18.94 -3.96
N CYS A 249 -6.70 17.78 -4.37
CA CYS A 249 -5.48 17.20 -3.79
C CYS A 249 -4.27 18.12 -4.00
N THR A 250 -4.14 18.70 -5.20
CA THR A 250 -3.10 19.68 -5.53
C THR A 250 -3.23 20.93 -4.66
N GLU A 251 -4.43 21.46 -4.46
CA GLU A 251 -4.69 22.66 -3.66
C GLU A 251 -4.40 22.43 -2.17
N VAL A 252 -4.70 21.24 -1.65
CA VAL A 252 -4.39 20.81 -0.28
C VAL A 252 -2.87 20.68 -0.05
N ILE A 253 -2.13 20.26 -1.07
CA ILE A 253 -0.66 20.04 -1.01
C ILE A 253 0.14 21.32 -1.27
N THR A 254 -0.32 22.19 -2.18
CA THR A 254 0.48 23.31 -2.70
C THR A 254 0.25 24.65 -2.00
N LYS A 255 -0.83 24.81 -1.21
CA LYS A 255 -1.01 26.05 -0.42
C LYS A 255 -0.06 26.07 0.79
N SER A 256 0.71 27.16 0.89
CA SER A 256 1.53 27.56 2.05
C SER A 256 0.75 27.79 3.35
N ASN A 257 -0.57 27.60 3.32
CA ASN A 257 -1.45 27.62 4.47
C ASN A 257 -2.44 26.45 4.31
N PRO A 258 -2.01 25.20 4.53
CA PRO A 258 -2.91 24.07 4.44
C PRO A 258 -4.02 24.33 5.45
N GLN A 259 -5.24 24.58 5.00
CA GLN A 259 -6.37 24.40 5.91
C GLN A 259 -6.29 22.94 6.38
N PRO A 260 -6.63 22.66 7.65
CA PRO A 260 -6.33 21.38 8.25
C PRO A 260 -6.75 20.27 7.30
N LEU A 261 -5.84 19.34 6.98
CA LEU A 261 -6.13 18.22 6.10
C LEU A 261 -7.36 17.43 6.61
N ILE A 262 -7.64 17.57 7.92
CA ILE A 262 -8.82 17.13 8.67
C ILE A 262 -10.10 17.86 8.25
N THR A 263 -10.06 19.17 8.01
CA THR A 263 -11.22 19.94 7.53
C THR A 263 -11.63 19.53 6.12
N TYR A 264 -10.70 18.96 5.35
CA TYR A 264 -10.94 18.44 4.01
C TYR A 264 -11.15 16.93 3.96
N SER A 265 -10.67 16.18 4.96
CA SER A 265 -11.04 14.79 5.16
C SER A 265 -12.56 14.68 5.32
N TYR A 266 -13.28 15.69 5.83
CA TYR A 266 -14.76 15.73 5.80
C TYR A 266 -15.37 15.53 4.41
N ARG A 267 -14.77 16.07 3.34
CA ARG A 267 -15.32 15.93 1.97
C ARG A 267 -14.94 14.63 1.27
N LEU A 268 -13.79 14.04 1.62
CA LEU A 268 -13.40 12.71 1.12
C LEU A 268 -14.04 11.57 1.95
N LEU A 269 -14.31 11.81 3.25
CA LEU A 269 -15.04 10.91 4.17
C LEU A 269 -16.56 10.98 3.97
N ASP A 270 -17.09 12.00 3.29
CA ASP A 270 -18.51 12.06 2.89
C ASP A 270 -18.91 10.90 1.94
N LEU A 271 -17.94 10.23 1.31
CA LEU A 271 -18.16 8.96 0.58
C LEU A 271 -18.15 7.71 1.49
N SER A 272 -17.94 7.86 2.79
CA SER A 272 -17.94 6.78 3.77
C SER A 272 -18.43 7.23 5.15
N SER A 273 -19.64 7.80 5.20
CA SER A 273 -20.54 7.93 6.37
C SER A 273 -19.94 8.17 7.78
N GLU A 274 -20.26 9.38 8.28
CA GLU A 274 -20.62 9.82 9.65
C GLU A 274 -19.58 9.93 10.79
N ASP A 275 -19.54 11.18 11.29
CA ASP A 275 -19.09 11.73 12.57
C ASP A 275 -17.65 11.53 13.05
N PHE A 276 -16.82 12.59 13.05
CA PHE A 276 -15.75 12.79 14.05
C PHE A 276 -15.12 14.20 13.93
N PHE A 277 -15.05 14.99 15.02
CA PHE A 277 -14.22 16.22 15.10
C PHE A 277 -13.37 16.21 16.38
N ILE A 278 -12.05 16.30 16.23
CA ILE A 278 -11.12 16.89 17.22
C ILE A 278 -10.30 17.94 16.46
N THR A 279 -10.31 19.17 16.94
CA THR A 279 -9.53 20.29 16.39
C THR A 279 -8.04 20.09 16.63
N LEU A 280 -7.31 19.65 15.61
CA LEU A 280 -5.86 19.40 15.67
C LEU A 280 -5.04 20.69 15.45
N PRO A 281 -3.89 20.87 16.12
CA PRO A 281 -2.96 21.97 15.88
C PRO A 281 -2.36 21.97 14.48
N LYS A 282 -3.01 22.75 13.60
CA LYS A 282 -2.71 23.01 12.18
C LYS A 282 -1.22 23.15 11.85
N GLU A 283 -0.42 23.79 12.69
CA GLU A 283 0.97 24.15 12.38
C GLU A 283 1.92 22.95 12.32
N GLN A 284 1.72 21.94 13.15
CA GLN A 284 2.60 20.76 13.20
C GLN A 284 2.36 19.83 11.99
N ILE A 285 1.09 19.59 11.66
CA ILE A 285 0.69 18.78 10.49
C ILE A 285 1.18 19.44 9.20
N ASN A 286 1.03 20.77 9.09
CA ASN A 286 1.49 21.52 7.93
C ASN A 286 3.01 21.44 7.76
N THR A 287 3.75 21.46 8.86
CA THR A 287 5.21 21.30 8.83
C THR A 287 5.62 19.90 8.36
N LEU A 288 4.90 18.85 8.79
CA LEU A 288 5.14 17.49 8.33
C LEU A 288 4.84 17.35 6.84
N ILE A 289 3.68 17.82 6.38
CA ILE A 289 3.29 17.81 4.96
C ILE A 289 4.32 18.54 4.09
N LEU A 290 4.71 19.76 4.46
CA LEU A 290 5.71 20.53 3.70
C LEU A 290 7.06 19.81 3.63
N LYS A 291 7.49 19.18 4.73
CA LYS A 291 8.72 18.38 4.77
C LYS A 291 8.61 17.14 3.87
N SER A 292 7.46 16.48 3.84
CA SER A 292 7.20 15.31 2.99
C SER A 292 7.16 15.66 1.51
N ILE A 293 6.48 16.76 1.12
CA ILE A 293 6.45 17.27 -0.26
C ILE A 293 7.86 17.52 -0.78
N SER A 294 8.75 18.07 0.06
CA SER A 294 10.13 18.36 -0.34
C SER A 294 10.97 17.12 -0.71
N LYS A 295 10.54 15.92 -0.30
CA LYS A 295 11.19 14.64 -0.60
C LYS A 295 10.69 13.97 -1.88
N LEU A 296 9.59 14.45 -2.47
CA LEU A 296 9.09 13.91 -3.72
C LEU A 296 10.13 14.12 -4.84
N PRO A 297 10.29 13.17 -5.79
CA PRO A 297 11.19 13.33 -6.92
C PRO A 297 10.88 14.63 -7.66
N LYS A 298 11.87 15.52 -7.76
CA LYS A 298 11.76 16.77 -8.53
C LYS A 298 12.02 16.48 -10.01
N GLU A 299 11.40 17.30 -10.87
CA GLU A 299 11.50 17.25 -12.34
C GLU A 299 12.94 17.09 -12.85
#